data_AF-A0A529WL11-F1
#
_entry.id   AF-A0A529WL11-F1
#
_cell.length_a   1.000
_cell.length_b   1.000
_cell.length_c   1.000
_cell.angle_alpha   90.00
_cell.angle_beta   90.00
_cell.angle_gamma   90.00
#
_symmetry.space_group_name_H-M   'P 1'
#
loop_
_entity.id
_entity.type
_entity.pdbx_description
1 polymer ?
#
loop_
_entity_poly.entity_id
_entity_poly.type
_entity_poly.pdbx_seq_one_letter_code
_entity_poly.pdbx_strand_id
1 'polypeptide(L)'
;MRTGLTSSVILHAVALAFGLFTLSSPPAMPTSDVESVAVDIVPMEAIAQTLQGDKKAVMHDKPAPVPTKRPDVVPNAQKVGENTVDTDKP
;
A
#
# COMPACT_ATOMS: atom_id res chain seq x y z
N MET A 1 -22.35 33.72 29.30
CA MET A 1 -22.23 33.13 27.95
C MET A 1 -21.89 34.16 26.86
N ARG A 2 -22.41 35.41 26.88
CA ARG A 2 -22.21 36.38 25.79
C ARG A 2 -20.83 37.05 25.76
N THR A 3 -20.25 37.38 26.91
CA THR A 3 -18.98 38.11 27.02
C THR A 3 -17.78 37.33 26.47
N GLY A 4 -17.72 36.02 26.73
CA GLY A 4 -16.67 35.15 26.20
C GLY A 4 -16.77 34.93 24.69
N LEU A 5 -17.99 34.89 24.14
CA LEU A 5 -18.18 34.78 22.70
C LEU A 5 -17.76 36.08 22.00
N THR A 6 -18.16 37.24 22.53
CA THR A 6 -17.79 38.54 21.95
C THR A 6 -16.29 38.80 22.00
N SER A 7 -15.61 38.47 23.10
CA SER A 7 -14.16 38.64 23.19
C SER A 7 -13.42 37.70 22.25
N SER A 8 -13.86 36.45 22.13
CA SER A 8 -13.26 35.47 21.22
C SER A 8 -13.37 35.92 19.76
N VAL A 9 -14.55 36.38 19.32
CA VAL A 9 -14.76 36.86 17.95
C VAL A 9 -13.86 38.07 17.65
N ILE A 10 -13.76 39.02 18.58
CA ILE A 10 -12.88 40.18 18.42
C ILE A 10 -11.42 39.75 18.27
N LEU A 11 -10.94 38.85 19.13
CA LEU A 11 -9.55 38.40 19.11
C LEU A 11 -9.21 37.69 17.80
N HIS A 12 -10.10 36.82 17.30
CA HIS A 12 -9.91 36.16 16.01
C HIS A 12 -9.93 37.14 14.84
N ALA A 13 -10.86 38.10 14.84
CA ALA A 13 -10.94 39.11 13.78
C ALA A 13 -9.65 39.94 13.71
N VAL A 14 -9.09 40.33 14.86
CA VAL A 14 -7.81 41.04 14.94
C VAL A 14 -6.66 40.17 14.42
N ALA A 15 -6.58 38.90 14.85
CA ALA A 15 -5.53 37.99 14.41
C ALA A 15 -5.57 37.75 12.89
N LEU A 16 -6.77 37.57 12.32
CA LEU A 16 -6.94 37.41 10.88
C LEU A 16 -6.59 38.69 10.11
N ALA A 17 -7.04 39.85 10.56
CA ALA A 17 -6.72 41.14 9.93
C ALA A 17 -5.21 41.41 9.94
N PHE A 18 -4.54 41.11 11.07
CA PHE A 18 -3.09 41.21 11.18
C PHE A 18 -2.39 40.24 10.22
N GLY A 19 -2.85 38.99 10.15
CA GLY A 19 -2.32 37.99 9.22
C GLY A 19 -2.43 38.43 7.76
N LEU A 20 -3.61 38.94 7.35
CA LEU A 20 -3.83 39.43 5.98
C LEU A 20 -2.98 40.67 5.64
N PHE A 21 -2.71 41.54 6.61
CA PHE A 21 -1.90 42.74 6.36
C PHE A 21 -0.39 42.48 6.36
N THR A 22 0.07 41.48 7.11
CA THR A 22 1.50 41.23 7.32
C THR A 22 2.08 40.09 6.48
N LEU A 23 1.27 39.08 6.13
CA LEU A 23 1.72 38.00 5.26
C LEU A 23 1.56 38.41 3.80
N SER A 24 2.65 38.34 3.04
CA SER A 24 2.61 38.45 1.58
C SER A 24 2.28 37.10 0.94
N SER A 25 1.78 37.13 -0.30
CA SER A 25 1.54 35.90 -1.05
C SER A 25 2.86 35.12 -1.24
N PRO A 26 2.82 33.79 -1.11
CA PRO A 26 3.99 32.98 -1.42
C PRO A 26 4.42 33.21 -2.88
N PRO A 27 5.70 33.03 -3.21
CA PRO A 27 6.17 33.12 -4.58
C PRO A 27 5.39 32.12 -5.46
N ALA A 28 5.17 32.49 -6.72
CA ALA A 28 4.60 31.56 -7.69
C ALA A 28 5.42 30.27 -7.71
N MET A 29 4.74 29.13 -7.71
CA MET A 29 5.42 27.86 -7.90
C MET A 29 6.18 27.91 -9.23
N PRO A 30 7.44 27.46 -9.27
CA PRO A 30 8.15 27.34 -10.54
C PRO A 30 7.36 26.36 -11.40
N THR A 31 6.76 26.87 -12.48
CA THR A 31 6.20 26.01 -13.51
C THR A 31 7.37 25.38 -14.24
N SER A 32 7.66 24.11 -13.94
CA SER A 32 8.31 23.28 -14.94
C SER A 32 7.41 23.26 -16.17
N ASP A 33 7.93 23.57 -17.35
CA ASP A 33 7.22 23.34 -18.61
C ASP A 33 6.94 21.84 -18.74
N VAL A 34 5.84 21.38 -18.15
CA VAL A 34 5.42 19.98 -18.19
C VAL A 34 4.55 19.79 -19.41
N GLU A 35 5.19 19.32 -20.47
CA GLU A 35 4.51 18.67 -21.59
C GLU A 35 3.65 17.52 -21.06
N SER A 36 2.40 17.45 -21.49
CA SER A 36 1.47 16.40 -21.07
C SER A 36 2.00 15.03 -21.49
N VAL A 37 2.28 14.15 -20.53
CA VAL A 37 2.58 12.74 -20.79
C VAL A 37 1.27 11.97 -20.80
N ALA A 38 0.94 11.35 -21.93
CA ALA A 38 -0.21 10.46 -22.00
C ALA A 38 0.06 9.22 -21.13
N VAL A 39 -0.70 9.07 -20.04
CA VAL A 39 -0.68 7.86 -19.22
C VAL A 39 -1.79 6.95 -19.70
N ASP A 40 -1.42 5.74 -20.11
CA ASP A 40 -2.38 4.68 -20.43
C ASP A 40 -2.70 3.88 -19.14
N ILE A 41 -3.99 3.79 -18.80
CA ILE A 41 -4.45 3.06 -17.62
C ILE A 41 -4.72 1.62 -18.05
N VAL A 42 -3.78 0.72 -17.75
CA VAL A 42 -3.95 -0.71 -18.04
C VAL A 42 -4.98 -1.32 -17.08
N PRO A 43 -6.05 -1.96 -17.57
CA PRO A 43 -7.03 -2.64 -16.73
C PRO A 43 -6.39 -3.79 -15.95
N MET A 44 -6.55 -3.79 -14.61
CA MET A 44 -5.97 -4.80 -13.72
C MET A 44 -6.61 -6.19 -13.86
N GLU A 45 -7.74 -6.29 -14.56
CA GLU A 45 -8.41 -7.54 -14.90
C GLU A 45 -7.53 -8.46 -15.75
N ALA A 46 -6.50 -7.92 -16.41
CA ALA A 46 -5.56 -8.69 -17.22
C ALA A 46 -4.52 -9.49 -16.40
N ILE A 47 -4.36 -9.23 -15.10
CA ILE A 47 -3.23 -9.78 -14.31
C ILE A 47 -3.62 -10.95 -13.40
N ALA A 48 -4.90 -11.21 -13.14
CA ALA A 48 -5.31 -12.17 -12.11
C ALA A 48 -5.97 -13.45 -12.66
N GLN A 49 -5.25 -14.29 -13.41
CA GLN A 49 -5.75 -15.64 -13.76
C GLN A 49 -4.68 -16.77 -13.73
N THR A 50 -3.57 -16.62 -13.02
CA THR A 50 -2.53 -17.68 -12.97
C THR A 50 -2.73 -18.73 -11.88
N LEU A 51 -3.81 -18.68 -11.10
CA LEU A 51 -4.08 -19.67 -10.04
C LEU A 51 -5.46 -20.32 -10.17
N GLN A 52 -5.86 -20.68 -11.38
CA GLN A 52 -7.02 -21.55 -11.60
C GLN A 52 -6.62 -23.00 -11.33
N GLY A 53 -7.02 -23.55 -10.17
CA GLY A 53 -6.82 -24.97 -9.85
C GLY A 53 -7.52 -25.91 -10.84
N ASP A 54 -7.14 -27.19 -10.84
CA ASP A 54 -7.68 -28.20 -11.74
C ASP A 54 -9.21 -28.33 -11.58
N LYS A 55 -9.95 -27.98 -12.63
CA LYS A 55 -11.42 -28.01 -12.66
C LYS A 55 -12.01 -29.42 -12.62
N LYS A 56 -11.18 -30.46 -12.78
CA LYS A 56 -11.58 -31.88 -12.69
C LYS A 56 -11.28 -32.51 -11.32
N ALA A 57 -10.78 -31.73 -10.36
CA ALA A 57 -10.51 -32.22 -9.02
C ALA A 57 -11.78 -32.83 -8.40
N VAL A 58 -11.66 -34.05 -7.90
CA VAL A 58 -12.77 -34.74 -7.23
C VAL A 58 -13.07 -34.00 -5.91
N MET A 59 -14.33 -33.62 -5.73
CA MET A 59 -14.77 -32.99 -4.49
C MET A 59 -14.74 -34.03 -3.37
N HIS A 60 -13.92 -33.78 -2.34
CA HIS A 60 -13.88 -34.60 -1.13
C HIS A 60 -14.56 -33.85 0.02
N ASP A 61 -15.75 -34.30 0.43
CA ASP A 61 -16.57 -33.67 1.48
C ASP A 61 -15.86 -33.59 2.84
N LYS A 62 -14.97 -34.55 3.09
CA LYS A 62 -14.05 -34.53 4.21
C LYS A 62 -12.65 -34.40 3.61
N PRO A 63 -11.86 -33.38 3.98
CA PRO A 63 -10.47 -33.34 3.61
C PRO A 63 -9.87 -34.68 3.99
N ALA A 64 -9.34 -35.44 3.04
CA ALA A 64 -8.53 -36.59 3.38
C ALA A 64 -7.29 -35.99 4.06
N PRO A 65 -7.13 -36.10 5.39
CA PRO A 65 -5.90 -35.66 6.02
C PRO A 65 -4.92 -36.78 5.67
N VAL A 66 -4.37 -36.74 4.47
CA VAL A 66 -3.17 -37.50 4.17
C VAL A 66 -2.18 -37.06 5.24
N PRO A 67 -1.66 -37.99 6.07
CA PRO A 67 -0.73 -37.62 7.11
C PRO A 67 0.39 -36.82 6.47
N THR A 68 0.59 -35.58 6.94
CA THR A 68 1.70 -34.76 6.48
C THR A 68 2.96 -35.53 6.77
N LYS A 69 3.72 -35.87 5.74
CA LYS A 69 5.04 -36.44 5.92
C LYS A 69 5.92 -35.32 6.46
N ARG A 70 6.56 -35.56 7.59
CA ARG A 70 7.63 -34.67 8.04
C ARG A 70 8.73 -34.73 6.97
N PRO A 71 9.21 -33.59 6.46
CA PRO A 71 10.41 -33.56 5.64
C PRO A 71 11.58 -34.21 6.36
N ASP A 72 12.41 -34.93 5.61
CA ASP A 72 13.65 -35.48 6.17
C ASP A 72 14.57 -34.32 6.56
N VAL A 73 15.14 -34.39 7.76
CA VAL A 73 16.08 -33.36 8.23
C VAL A 73 17.39 -33.56 7.50
N VAL A 74 17.74 -32.62 6.62
CA VAL A 74 19.06 -32.58 5.98
C VAL A 74 20.07 -32.04 7.01
N PRO A 75 21.11 -32.81 7.40
CA PRO A 75 22.12 -32.34 8.34
C PRO A 75 22.86 -31.12 7.80
N ASN A 76 23.04 -30.09 8.63
CA ASN A 76 23.71 -28.82 8.29
C ASN A 76 23.03 -27.98 7.19
N ALA A 77 21.73 -28.15 6.95
CA ALA A 77 20.97 -27.30 6.03
C ALA A 77 21.07 -25.81 6.41
N GLN A 78 21.42 -24.97 5.44
CA GLN A 78 21.54 -23.52 5.62
C GLN A 78 20.37 -22.76 4.99
N LYS A 79 19.68 -23.34 4.00
CA LYS A 79 18.61 -22.69 3.24
C LYS A 79 17.25 -23.32 3.51
N VAL A 80 16.20 -22.53 3.36
CA VAL A 80 14.80 -23.01 3.47
C VAL A 80 14.35 -23.63 2.14
N GLY A 81 13.54 -24.69 2.23
CA GLY A 81 13.03 -25.42 1.06
C GLY A 81 13.21 -26.93 1.20
N GLU A 82 12.79 -27.67 0.19
CA GLU A 82 12.76 -29.15 0.19
C GLU A 82 13.90 -29.74 -0.67
N ASN A 83 15.00 -29.01 -0.85
CA ASN A 83 16.12 -29.45 -1.69
C ASN A 83 17.09 -30.35 -0.91
N THR A 84 17.71 -31.34 -1.58
CA THR A 84 18.64 -32.28 -0.92
C THR A 84 20.05 -31.73 -0.72
N VAL A 85 20.41 -30.67 -1.45
CA VAL A 85 21.69 -29.97 -1.36
C VAL A 85 21.43 -28.47 -1.38
N ASP A 86 22.12 -27.71 -0.52
CA ASP A 86 22.07 -26.25 -0.55
C ASP A 86 22.71 -25.73 -1.84
N THR A 87 21.92 -25.09 -2.70
CA THR A 87 22.39 -24.47 -3.96
C THR A 87 22.45 -22.96 -3.84
N ASP A 88 23.42 -22.32 -4.49
CA ASP A 88 23.56 -20.85 -4.50
C ASP A 88 22.55 -20.10 -5.37
N LYS A 89 21.74 -20.84 -6.13
CA LYS A 89 20.69 -20.27 -6.96
C LYS A 89 19.40 -20.10 -6.15
N PRO A 90 18.69 -18.96 -6.30
CA PRO A 90 17.37 -18.76 -5.71
C PRO A 90 16.34 -19.74 -6.28
#